data_AF-A0A7R9Z4P3-F1
#
_entry.id   AF-A0A7R9Z4P3-F1
#
_cell.length_a   1.000
_cell.length_b   1.000
_cell.length_c   1.000
_cell.angle_alpha   90.00
_cell.angle_beta   90.00
_cell.angle_gamma   90.00
#
_symmetry.space_group_name_H-M   'P 1'
#
loop_
_entity.id
_entity.type
_entity.pdbx_description
1 polymer ?
#
loop_
_entity_poly.entity_id
_entity_poly.type
_entity_poly.pdbx_seq_one_letter_code
_entity_poly.pdbx_strand_id
1 'polypeptide(L)'
;GFEDMPEFLRAHKIHLPCFTWIVSDGPPGDDEPITSSRIGGTPAMYEDDDWFGDEESDLKFAFQINCATVPRRMQEIVGRSGLLQFFHDNDEWICGEYQVIRIVPEEEFDQLVPFKGDEDPPSDRHVPPSLAILGWTERDDYPERP
;
A
#
# COMPACT_ATOMS: atom_id res chain seq x y z
N GLY A 1 -13.73 17.16 -3.92
CA GLY A 1 -12.31 17.36 -4.20
C GLY A 1 -11.54 16.99 -2.97
N PHE A 2 -10.36 16.38 -3.12
CA PHE A 2 -9.48 16.01 -2.01
C PHE A 2 -8.83 17.23 -1.32
N GLU A 3 -9.05 18.43 -1.86
CA GLU A 3 -8.51 19.71 -1.40
C GLU A 3 -9.04 20.16 -0.01
N ASP A 4 -10.20 19.68 0.42
CA ASP A 4 -10.81 20.04 1.72
C ASP A 4 -10.53 19.02 2.85
N MET A 5 -9.81 17.93 2.56
CA MET A 5 -9.63 16.84 3.50
C MET A 5 -8.91 17.23 4.81
N PRO A 6 -7.89 18.11 4.80
CA PRO A 6 -7.22 18.54 6.04
C PRO A 6 -8.11 19.39 6.97
N GLU A 7 -8.98 20.24 6.41
CA GLU A 7 -9.92 21.05 7.18
C GLU A 7 -11.13 20.24 7.64
N PHE A 8 -11.59 19.27 6.83
CA PHE A 8 -12.62 18.30 7.24
C PHE A 8 -12.18 17.47 8.45
N LEU A 9 -10.96 16.92 8.42
CA LEU A 9 -10.36 16.14 9.52
C LEU A 9 -10.02 16.98 10.76
N ARG A 10 -9.77 18.29 10.61
CA ARG A 10 -9.58 19.22 11.74
C ARG A 10 -10.88 19.68 12.38
N ALA A 11 -11.87 20.03 11.57
CA ALA A 11 -13.15 20.59 12.03
C ALA A 11 -14.03 19.52 12.68
N HIS A 12 -13.89 18.27 12.23
CA HIS A 12 -14.55 17.14 12.82
C HIS A 12 -13.46 16.30 13.50
N LYS A 13 -13.38 16.38 14.83
CA LYS A 13 -12.80 15.30 15.66
C LYS A 13 -13.64 14.03 15.47
N ILE A 14 -13.70 13.52 14.25
CA ILE A 14 -14.35 12.26 13.97
C ILE A 14 -13.43 11.25 14.63
N HIS A 15 -13.98 10.54 15.61
CA HIS A 15 -13.47 9.24 16.02
C HIS A 15 -13.61 8.28 14.82
N LEU A 16 -12.84 8.54 13.76
CA LEU A 16 -12.68 7.58 12.69
C LEU A 16 -11.89 6.44 13.32
N PRO A 17 -12.35 5.19 13.14
CA PRO A 17 -11.60 4.05 13.62
C PRO A 17 -10.20 4.10 13.00
N CYS A 18 -9.19 4.03 13.87
CA CYS A 18 -7.81 3.86 13.48
C CYS A 18 -7.54 2.37 13.29
N PHE A 19 -6.94 2.03 12.15
CA PHE A 19 -6.54 0.67 11.84
C PHE A 19 -5.02 0.57 11.89
N THR A 20 -4.50 -0.27 12.77
CA THR A 20 -3.06 -0.52 12.89
C THR A 20 -2.72 -1.90 12.32
N TRP A 21 -1.65 -1.96 11.54
CA TRP A 21 -1.13 -3.19 10.95
C TRP A 21 -0.40 -4.04 11.99
N ILE A 22 -0.60 -5.36 11.92
CA ILE A 22 0.27 -6.35 12.54
C ILE A 22 1.20 -6.83 11.44
N VAL A 23 2.49 -6.56 11.57
CA VAL A 23 3.52 -6.89 10.56
C VAL A 23 4.36 -8.08 11.02
N SER A 24 4.89 -8.84 10.06
CA SER A 24 5.83 -9.93 10.34
C SER A 24 7.18 -9.40 10.85
N ASP A 25 7.92 -10.27 11.56
CA ASP A 25 9.29 -9.98 12.01
C ASP A 25 10.34 -10.16 10.89
N GLY A 26 9.93 -10.61 9.70
CA GLY A 26 10.80 -10.92 8.57
C GLY A 26 10.04 -10.98 7.24
N PRO A 27 10.72 -11.29 6.13
CA PRO A 27 10.10 -11.31 4.81
C PRO A 27 8.97 -12.33 4.69
N PRO A 28 8.00 -12.09 3.78
CA PRO A 28 6.96 -13.06 3.47
C PRO A 28 7.58 -14.40 3.05
N GLY A 29 6.93 -15.50 3.42
CA GLY A 29 7.38 -16.85 3.04
C GLY A 29 7.16 -17.12 1.55
N ASP A 30 7.91 -18.09 1.01
CA ASP A 30 7.88 -18.44 -0.42
C ASP A 30 6.49 -18.89 -0.94
N ASP A 31 5.62 -19.34 -0.04
CA ASP A 31 4.26 -19.80 -0.35
C ASP A 31 3.20 -18.70 -0.29
N GLU A 32 3.57 -17.46 0.03
CA GLU A 32 2.61 -16.38 0.19
C GLU A 32 2.09 -15.87 -1.17
N PRO A 33 0.76 -15.77 -1.37
CA PRO A 33 0.21 -15.24 -2.60
C PRO A 33 0.78 -13.86 -2.94
N ILE A 34 1.04 -13.62 -4.23
CA ILE A 34 1.56 -12.34 -4.70
C ILE A 34 0.64 -11.17 -4.37
N THR A 35 -0.68 -11.43 -4.30
CA THR A 35 -1.72 -10.46 -3.96
C THR A 35 -1.88 -10.26 -2.46
N SER A 36 -1.04 -10.85 -1.60
CA SER A 36 -1.09 -10.63 -0.16
C SER A 36 -0.70 -9.20 0.24
N SER A 37 -1.31 -8.73 1.33
CA SER A 37 -1.02 -7.43 1.94
C SER A 37 0.42 -7.38 2.46
N ARG A 38 1.19 -6.36 2.08
CA ARG A 38 2.60 -6.21 2.45
C ARG A 38 3.07 -4.78 2.40
N ILE A 39 4.14 -4.49 3.14
CA ILE A 39 4.89 -3.22 3.11
C ILE A 39 6.19 -3.47 2.38
N GLY A 40 6.51 -2.64 1.40
CA GLY A 40 7.73 -2.75 0.60
C GLY A 40 7.84 -4.05 -0.20
N GLY A 41 9.02 -4.26 -0.78
CA GLY A 41 9.28 -5.36 -1.71
C GLY A 41 8.73 -5.12 -3.11
N THR A 42 8.40 -6.21 -3.79
CA THR A 42 7.94 -6.19 -5.18
C THR A 42 6.41 -6.16 -5.25
N PRO A 43 5.79 -5.21 -5.99
CA PRO A 43 4.34 -5.18 -6.19
C PRO A 43 3.88 -6.30 -7.14
N ALA A 44 2.60 -6.67 -7.01
CA ALA A 44 1.90 -7.49 -8.00
C ALA A 44 1.48 -6.63 -9.19
N MET A 45 1.96 -6.89 -10.40
CA MET A 45 1.65 -6.10 -11.60
C MET A 45 1.29 -7.02 -12.76
N TYR A 46 0.69 -6.50 -13.83
CA TYR A 46 0.55 -7.28 -15.07
C TYR A 46 1.93 -7.50 -15.68
N GLU A 47 2.09 -8.59 -16.44
CA GLU A 47 3.37 -8.93 -17.07
C GLU A 47 3.85 -7.83 -18.03
N ASP A 48 2.90 -7.16 -18.70
CA ASP A 48 3.15 -6.09 -19.66
C ASP A 48 3.07 -4.68 -19.05
N ASP A 49 2.95 -4.55 -17.72
CA ASP A 49 2.95 -3.24 -17.08
C ASP A 49 4.36 -2.65 -17.08
N ASP A 50 4.54 -1.53 -17.77
CA ASP A 50 5.68 -0.65 -17.56
C ASP A 50 5.63 -0.06 -16.13
N TRP A 51 6.80 0.18 -15.52
CA TRP A 51 6.87 0.85 -14.22
C TRP A 51 6.17 2.20 -14.31
N PHE A 52 5.22 2.45 -13.40
CA PHE A 52 4.52 3.72 -13.34
C PHE A 52 5.53 4.82 -13.01
N GLY A 53 5.74 5.74 -13.93
CA GLY A 53 6.65 6.87 -13.83
C GLY A 53 6.99 7.37 -15.24
N ASP A 54 7.10 8.68 -15.45
CA ASP A 54 7.84 9.15 -16.63
C ASP A 54 9.33 8.84 -16.46
N GLU A 55 10.15 9.01 -17.51
CA GLU A 55 11.61 8.76 -17.45
C GLU A 55 12.32 9.55 -16.32
N GLU A 56 11.66 10.53 -15.72
CA GLU A 56 12.15 11.39 -14.63
C GLU A 56 11.57 11.02 -13.25
N SER A 57 10.52 10.21 -13.17
CA SER A 57 9.80 9.86 -11.94
C SER A 57 10.34 8.57 -11.32
N ASP A 58 11.12 8.72 -10.25
CA ASP A 58 11.63 7.61 -9.45
C ASP A 58 10.56 7.07 -8.48
N LEU A 59 9.38 6.73 -8.98
CA LEU A 59 8.32 6.18 -8.15
C LEU A 59 8.80 4.90 -7.46
N LYS A 60 8.47 4.78 -6.18
CA LYS A 60 8.81 3.67 -5.31
C LYS A 60 7.55 3.05 -4.75
N PHE A 61 7.49 1.73 -4.80
CA PHE A 61 6.42 0.98 -4.17
C PHE A 61 6.51 1.09 -2.65
N ALA A 62 5.43 1.57 -2.02
CA ALA A 62 5.34 1.70 -0.57
C ALA A 62 4.74 0.45 0.07
N PHE A 63 3.53 0.08 -0.35
CA PHE A 63 2.80 -1.07 0.18
C PHE A 63 1.62 -1.44 -0.72
N GLN A 64 1.11 -2.66 -0.54
CA GLN A 64 -0.16 -3.09 -1.11
C GLN A 64 -1.05 -3.73 -0.06
N ILE A 65 -2.36 -3.62 -0.26
CA ILE A 65 -3.38 -4.12 0.65
C ILE A 65 -4.39 -4.92 -0.16
N ASN A 66 -4.54 -6.20 0.16
CA ASN A 66 -5.67 -6.98 -0.29
C ASN A 66 -6.91 -6.57 0.52
N CYS A 67 -7.87 -5.92 -0.14
CA CYS A 67 -9.07 -5.38 0.51
C CYS A 67 -9.94 -6.47 1.16
N ALA A 68 -9.85 -7.72 0.71
CA ALA A 68 -10.56 -8.83 1.36
C ALA A 68 -10.02 -9.13 2.77
N THR A 69 -8.78 -8.71 3.08
CA THR A 69 -8.11 -9.00 4.35
C THR A 69 -8.26 -7.89 5.40
N VAL A 70 -8.73 -6.71 5.00
CA VAL A 70 -8.90 -5.59 5.94
C VAL A 70 -10.19 -5.73 6.76
N PRO A 71 -10.29 -5.10 7.94
CA PRO A 71 -11.51 -5.14 8.75
C PRO A 71 -12.74 -4.63 7.99
N ARG A 72 -13.91 -5.22 8.27
CA ARG A 72 -15.16 -4.92 7.55
C ARG A 72 -15.52 -3.43 7.50
N ARG A 73 -15.27 -2.68 8.57
CA ARG A 73 -15.48 -1.23 8.60
C ARG A 73 -14.55 -0.49 7.64
N MET A 74 -13.28 -0.93 7.53
CA MET A 74 -12.35 -0.37 6.54
C MET A 74 -12.78 -0.73 5.11
N GLN A 75 -13.33 -1.93 4.88
CA GLN A 75 -13.87 -2.33 3.56
C GLN A 75 -15.01 -1.43 3.08
N GLU A 76 -15.74 -0.76 3.98
CA GLU A 76 -16.76 0.24 3.61
C GLU A 76 -16.14 1.50 3.00
N ILE A 77 -14.85 1.74 3.26
CA ILE A 77 -14.07 2.87 2.75
C ILE A 77 -13.29 2.47 1.50
N VAL A 78 -12.57 1.35 1.57
CA VAL A 78 -11.61 0.94 0.52
C VAL A 78 -12.16 -0.06 -0.50
N GLY A 79 -13.36 -0.59 -0.26
CA GLY A 79 -13.93 -1.69 -1.04
C GLY A 79 -13.76 -3.05 -0.36
N ARG A 80 -14.56 -4.02 -0.79
CA ARG A 80 -14.60 -5.38 -0.19
C ARG A 80 -13.57 -6.34 -0.77
N SER A 81 -13.05 -6.04 -1.94
CA SER A 81 -12.14 -6.88 -2.71
C SER A 81 -11.25 -6.03 -3.62
N GLY A 82 -10.30 -6.68 -4.27
CA GLY A 82 -9.26 -6.04 -5.06
C GLY A 82 -8.00 -5.76 -4.25
N LEU A 83 -6.99 -5.27 -4.96
CA LEU A 83 -5.68 -4.96 -4.44
C LEU A 83 -5.44 -3.46 -4.57
N LEU A 84 -5.28 -2.78 -3.44
CA LEU A 84 -4.81 -1.40 -3.40
C LEU A 84 -3.30 -1.37 -3.36
N GLN A 85 -2.68 -0.53 -4.17
CA GLN A 85 -1.24 -0.38 -4.23
C GLN A 85 -0.88 1.10 -4.16
N PHE A 86 0.12 1.43 -3.35
CA PHE A 86 0.54 2.80 -3.10
C PHE A 86 1.99 2.98 -3.55
N PHE A 87 2.21 4.05 -4.30
CA PHE A 87 3.53 4.45 -4.79
C PHE A 87 3.82 5.90 -4.36
N HIS A 88 5.09 6.17 -4.07
CA HIS A 88 5.56 7.49 -3.65
C HIS A 88 6.78 7.91 -4.46
N ASP A 89 7.01 9.21 -4.55
CA ASP A 89 8.20 9.77 -5.21
C ASP A 89 9.38 9.82 -4.23
N ASN A 90 10.58 9.78 -4.79
CA ASN A 90 11.84 9.52 -4.10
C ASN A 90 12.37 10.73 -3.32
N ASP A 91 11.94 11.94 -3.68
CA ASP A 91 12.60 13.16 -3.21
C ASP A 91 12.13 13.65 -1.83
N GLU A 92 10.91 13.36 -1.39
CA GLU A 92 10.47 13.73 -0.03
C GLU A 92 9.52 12.67 0.56
N TRP A 93 9.93 12.03 1.66
CA TRP A 93 9.01 11.23 2.49
C TRP A 93 8.06 12.15 3.27
N ILE A 94 7.14 12.80 2.56
CA ILE A 94 6.06 13.56 3.17
C ILE A 94 4.91 12.59 3.45
N CYS A 95 4.68 12.35 4.75
CA CYS A 95 3.53 11.58 5.20
C CYS A 95 2.23 12.26 4.71
N GLY A 96 1.52 11.61 3.77
CA GLY A 96 0.24 12.07 3.25
C GLY A 96 0.22 12.42 1.76
N GLU A 97 1.37 12.45 1.08
CA GLU A 97 1.46 12.72 -0.36
C GLU A 97 1.83 11.43 -1.12
N TYR A 98 0.81 10.62 -1.41
CA TYR A 98 0.97 9.48 -2.32
C TYR A 98 0.66 9.94 -3.73
N GLN A 99 1.60 9.73 -4.66
CA GLN A 99 1.42 10.18 -6.03
C GLN A 99 0.49 9.27 -6.82
N VAL A 100 0.56 7.95 -6.59
CA VAL A 100 -0.26 6.99 -7.33
C VAL A 100 -0.88 5.96 -6.39
N ILE A 101 -2.21 5.87 -6.47
CA ILE A 101 -3.00 4.78 -5.89
C ILE A 101 -3.52 3.95 -7.06
N ARG A 102 -3.08 2.71 -7.16
CA ARG A 102 -3.60 1.73 -8.13
C ARG A 102 -4.58 0.80 -7.44
N ILE A 103 -5.68 0.50 -8.13
CA ILE A 103 -6.69 -0.48 -7.69
C ILE A 103 -6.75 -1.58 -8.74
N VAL A 104 -6.40 -2.80 -8.36
CA VAL A 104 -6.55 -3.98 -9.23
C VAL A 104 -7.80 -4.76 -8.80
N PRO A 105 -8.75 -5.02 -9.71
CA PRO A 105 -9.92 -5.84 -9.41
C PRO A 105 -9.55 -7.29 -9.05
N GLU A 106 -10.35 -7.95 -8.21
CA GLU A 106 -10.08 -9.32 -7.76
C GLU A 106 -10.14 -10.34 -8.90
N GLU A 107 -11.03 -10.10 -9.88
CA GLU A 107 -11.19 -10.91 -11.07
C GLU A 107 -9.95 -10.93 -11.99
N GLU A 108 -8.96 -10.07 -11.73
CA GLU A 108 -7.73 -9.96 -12.51
C GLU A 108 -6.50 -10.50 -11.75
N PHE A 109 -6.67 -11.04 -10.54
CA PHE A 109 -5.56 -11.50 -9.70
C PHE A 109 -4.74 -12.63 -10.32
N ASP A 110 -5.33 -13.45 -11.17
CA ASP A 110 -4.67 -14.56 -11.86
C ASP A 110 -3.73 -14.10 -12.99
N GLN A 111 -3.88 -12.85 -13.43
CA GLN A 111 -3.03 -12.22 -14.46
C GLN A 111 -1.82 -11.50 -13.86
N LEU A 112 -1.75 -11.39 -12.53
CA LEU A 112 -0.69 -10.67 -11.85
C LEU A 112 0.55 -11.54 -11.65
N VAL A 113 1.70 -10.94 -11.89
CA VAL A 113 3.03 -11.54 -11.69
C VAL A 113 3.88 -10.61 -10.81
N PRO A 114 4.92 -11.15 -10.13
CA PRO A 114 5.84 -10.30 -9.39
C PRO A 114 6.49 -9.38 -10.38
N PHE A 115 6.45 -8.07 -10.13
CA PHE A 115 7.14 -7.14 -11.00
C PHE A 115 8.62 -7.52 -11.10
N LYS A 116 9.00 -7.98 -12.29
CA LYS A 116 10.39 -8.20 -12.65
C LYS A 116 10.87 -6.86 -13.20
N GLY A 117 11.24 -5.94 -12.31
CA GLY A 117 12.01 -4.79 -12.76
C GLY A 117 13.25 -5.27 -13.51
N ASP A 118 13.79 -4.42 -14.39
CA ASP A 118 15.09 -4.68 -15.00
C ASP A 118 16.07 -5.16 -13.91
N GLU A 119 16.83 -6.21 -14.21
CA GLU A 119 17.49 -7.14 -13.26
C GLU A 119 18.45 -6.52 -12.23
N ASP A 120 18.57 -5.20 -12.15
CA ASP A 120 19.25 -4.47 -11.11
C ASP A 120 18.43 -3.23 -10.71
N PRO A 121 17.69 -3.22 -9.58
CA PRO A 121 17.29 -1.93 -9.00
C PRO A 121 18.59 -1.16 -8.73
N PRO A 122 18.74 0.09 -9.19
CA PRO A 122 19.96 0.85 -8.95
C PRO A 122 20.28 0.79 -7.46
N SER A 123 21.50 0.35 -7.13
CA SER A 123 21.96 -0.06 -5.79
C SER A 123 21.75 0.97 -4.67
N ASP A 124 21.40 2.20 -5.05
CA ASP A 124 21.17 3.33 -4.16
C ASP A 124 19.67 3.55 -3.82
N ARG A 125 18.75 2.81 -4.47
CA ARG A 125 17.34 2.77 -4.09
C ARG A 125 17.16 1.73 -2.98
N HIS A 126 17.27 2.13 -1.72
CA HIS A 126 16.77 1.35 -0.59
C HIS A 126 15.29 1.00 -0.83
N VAL A 127 15.02 -0.18 -1.37
CA VAL A 127 13.69 -0.80 -1.32
C VAL A 127 13.53 -1.30 0.11
N PRO A 128 12.53 -0.83 0.87
CA PRO A 128 12.32 -1.35 2.22
C PRO A 128 12.15 -2.87 2.15
N PRO A 129 12.75 -3.63 3.09
CA PRO A 129 12.55 -5.07 3.14
C PRO A 129 11.05 -5.37 3.14
N SER A 130 10.64 -6.34 2.32
CA SER A 130 9.23 -6.71 2.27
C SER A 130 8.80 -7.25 3.62
N LEU A 131 7.75 -6.69 4.21
CA LEU A 131 7.14 -7.18 5.44
C LEU A 131 5.69 -7.57 5.16
N ALA A 132 5.29 -8.77 5.56
CA ALA A 132 3.91 -9.23 5.42
C ALA A 132 3.01 -8.52 6.43
N ILE A 133 1.82 -8.09 6.01
CA ILE A 133 0.78 -7.61 6.91
C ILE A 133 -0.07 -8.83 7.29
N LEU A 134 0.17 -9.34 8.49
CA LEU A 134 -0.42 -10.57 9.01
C LEU A 134 -1.85 -10.35 9.55
N GLY A 135 -2.20 -9.11 9.87
CA GLY A 135 -3.50 -8.79 10.42
C GLY A 135 -3.67 -7.32 10.77
N TRP A 136 -4.80 -7.03 11.41
CA TRP A 136 -5.29 -5.68 11.65
C TRP A 136 -5.85 -5.58 13.06
N THR A 137 -5.56 -4.45 13.71
CA THR A 137 -6.24 -4.05 14.94
C THR A 137 -7.03 -2.78 14.67
N GLU A 138 -8.25 -2.71 15.20
CA GLU A 138 -9.11 -1.54 15.12
C GLU A 138 -9.16 -0.86 16.50
N ARG A 139 -9.05 0.46 16.52
CA ARG A 139 -9.20 1.28 17.71
C ARG A 139 -10.13 2.46 17.38
N ASP A 140 -11.02 2.81 18.29
CA ASP A 140 -11.94 3.95 18.10
C ASP A 140 -11.24 5.31 18.31
N ASP A 141 -9.96 5.30 18.69
CA ASP A 141 -9.13 6.46 18.93
C ASP A 141 -7.72 6.30 18.34
N TYR A 142 -7.18 7.39 17.77
CA TYR A 142 -5.75 7.50 17.52
C TYR A 142 -5.09 7.79 18.89
N PRO A 143 -4.08 7.02 19.33
CA PRO A 143 -3.44 7.31 20.60
C PRO A 143 -2.93 8.76 20.56
N GLU A 144 -3.33 9.56 21.56
CA GLU A 144 -2.72 10.86 21.75
C GLU A 144 -1.20 10.65 21.77
N ARG A 145 -0.45 11.41 20.96
CA ARG A 145 1.01 11.29 20.90
C ARG A 145 1.55 11.33 22.33
N PRO A 146 2.48 10.42 22.71
CA PRO A 146 3.16 10.51 23.99
C PRO A 146 3.94 11.82 24.12
#